data_AF-A0A072PBR4-F1
#
_entry.id   AF-A0A072PBR4-F1
#
_cell.length_a   1.000
_cell.length_b   1.000
_cell.length_c   1.000
_cell.angle_alpha   90.00
_cell.angle_beta   90.00
_cell.angle_gamma   90.00
#
_symmetry.space_group_name_H-M   'P 1'
#
loop_
_entity.id
_entity.type
_entity.pdbx_description
1 polymer ?
#
loop_
_entity_poly.entity_id
_entity_poly.type
_entity_poly.pdbx_seq_one_letter_code
_entity_poly.pdbx_strand_id
1 'polypeptide(L)'
;MASIGFAAEKLYGSVWHFTPLRLDVERSIQFHEPHPSGKIPFTTARRHGSGLNRAYGWHGGIFALQEKSAAIPLNPDAALT
;
A
#
# COMPACT_ATOMS: atom_id res chain seq x y z
N MET A 1 -1.06 -0.05 -2.38
CA MET A 1 -1.32 1.34 -2.83
C MET A 1 -0.18 1.87 -3.68
N ALA A 2 1.06 1.94 -3.19
CA ALA A 2 2.19 2.45 -4.00
C ALA A 2 2.42 1.67 -5.31
N SER A 3 2.28 0.33 -5.27
CA SER A 3 2.45 -0.55 -6.44
C SER A 3 1.51 -0.25 -7.62
N ILE A 4 0.36 0.37 -7.36
CA ILE A 4 -0.65 0.72 -8.36
C ILE A 4 -0.64 2.22 -8.72
N GLY A 5 0.41 2.94 -8.33
CA GLY A 5 0.61 4.33 -8.78
C GLY A 5 0.03 5.42 -7.87
N PHE A 6 -0.15 5.13 -6.58
CA PHE A 6 -0.42 6.16 -5.58
C PHE A 6 0.90 6.67 -4.95
N ALA A 7 1.04 7.98 -4.79
CA ALA A 7 2.01 8.56 -3.87
C ALA A 7 1.57 8.23 -2.44
N ALA A 8 2.50 7.78 -1.61
CA ALA A 8 2.26 7.54 -0.19
C ALA A 8 2.96 8.63 0.63
N GLU A 9 2.19 9.42 1.36
CA GLU A 9 2.69 10.47 2.24
C GLU A 9 2.27 10.15 3.67
N LYS A 10 3.23 10.18 4.61
CA LYS A 10 2.91 10.07 6.03
C LYS A 10 2.56 11.47 6.54
N LEU A 11 1.29 11.65 6.89
CA LEU A 11 0.82 12.88 7.55
C LEU A 11 1.17 12.84 9.04
N TYR A 12 0.72 13.85 9.78
CA TYR A 12 0.89 13.92 11.23
C TYR A 12 0.36 12.66 11.94
N GLY A 13 1.17 12.16 12.88
CA GLY A 13 0.83 10.99 13.70
C GLY A 13 0.85 9.66 12.93
N SER A 14 -0.23 8.89 13.07
CA SER A 14 -0.39 7.54 12.52
C SER A 14 -1.19 7.52 11.22
N VAL A 15 -1.23 8.62 10.46
CA VAL A 15 -2.04 8.71 9.23
C VAL A 15 -1.17 8.60 7.98
N TRP A 16 -1.55 7.69 7.09
CA TRP A 16 -1.01 7.57 5.75
C TRP A 16 -2.02 8.14 4.75
N HIS A 17 -1.58 9.09 3.94
CA HIS A 17 -2.35 9.66 2.84
C HIS A 17 -1.83 9.13 1.51
N PHE A 18 -2.75 8.65 0.68
CA PHE A 18 -2.46 8.10 -0.63
C PHE A 18 -3.11 8.97 -1.70
N THR A 19 -2.29 9.60 -2.51
CA THR A 19 -2.71 10.50 -3.60
C THR A 19 -2.47 9.83 -4.95
N PRO A 20 -3.46 9.81 -5.86
CA PRO A 20 -3.30 9.21 -7.18
C PRO A 20 -2.28 10.01 -8.01
N LEU A 21 -1.28 9.33 -8.58
CA LEU A 21 -0.30 9.96 -9.48
C LEU A 21 -0.48 9.57 -10.95
N ARG A 22 -0.90 8.32 -11.19
CA ARG A 22 -0.93 7.72 -12.54
C ARG A 22 -2.22 6.98 -12.86
N LEU A 23 -3.16 6.98 -11.94
CA LEU A 23 -4.40 6.23 -12.06
C LEU A 23 -5.52 7.19 -12.45
N ASP A 24 -6.46 6.73 -13.29
CA ASP A 24 -7.64 7.49 -13.74
C ASP A 24 -8.69 7.62 -12.62
N VAL A 25 -8.22 7.98 -11.43
CA VAL A 25 -9.01 8.01 -10.21
C VAL A 25 -8.61 9.26 -9.47
N GLU A 26 -9.55 10.17 -9.27
CA GLU A 26 -9.26 11.51 -8.76
C GLU A 26 -9.19 11.56 -7.23
N ARG A 27 -9.79 10.57 -6.56
CA ARG A 27 -9.97 10.60 -5.11
C ARG A 27 -8.75 10.08 -4.39
N SER A 28 -8.25 10.83 -3.40
CA SER A 28 -7.25 10.35 -2.45
C SER A 28 -7.87 9.56 -1.29
N ILE A 29 -7.09 8.71 -0.63
CA ILE A 29 -7.55 7.89 0.51
C ILE A 29 -6.56 7.94 1.67
N GLN A 30 -7.08 7.85 2.90
CA GLN A 30 -6.27 7.82 4.11
C GLN A 30 -6.45 6.52 4.87
N PHE A 31 -5.35 6.01 5.42
CA PHE A 31 -5.35 4.86 6.32
C PHE A 31 -4.65 5.20 7.62
N HIS A 32 -5.17 4.66 8.72
CA HIS A 32 -4.51 4.73 10.02
C HIS A 32 -3.55 3.54 10.17
N GLU A 33 -2.32 3.85 10.55
CA GLU A 33 -1.35 2.88 11.00
C GLU A 33 -1.90 2.17 12.25
N PRO A 34 -1.81 0.83 12.32
CA PRO A 34 -2.29 0.08 13.47
C PRO A 34 -1.49 0.43 14.73
N HIS A 35 -2.15 1.06 15.69
CA HIS A 35 -1.61 1.39 17.01
C HIS A 35 -2.47 0.75 18.11
N PRO A 36 -1.91 0.10 19.16
CA PRO A 36 -0.50 -0.09 19.53
C PRO A 36 0.13 -1.45 19.15
N SER A 37 -0.65 -2.44 18.71
CA SER A 37 -0.16 -3.82 18.51
C SER A 37 0.63 -4.05 17.21
N GLY A 38 0.71 -3.05 16.33
CA GLY A 38 1.35 -3.14 15.01
C GLY A 38 0.59 -4.01 13.99
N LYS A 39 -0.52 -4.66 14.39
CA LYS A 39 -1.38 -5.46 13.50
C LYS A 39 -2.70 -4.75 13.24
N ILE A 40 -3.14 -4.73 11.99
CA ILE A 40 -4.45 -4.20 11.61
C ILE A 40 -5.52 -5.22 12.02
N PRO A 41 -6.49 -4.85 12.89
CA PRO A 41 -7.61 -5.73 13.22
C PRO A 41 -8.46 -6.04 11.98
N PHE A 42 -9.06 -7.24 11.94
CA PHE A 42 -9.91 -7.66 10.81
C PHE A 42 -11.03 -6.65 10.49
N THR A 43 -11.66 -6.08 11.52
CA THR A 43 -12.72 -5.07 11.36
C THR A 43 -12.20 -3.80 10.71
N THR A 44 -11.00 -3.34 11.07
CA THR A 44 -10.32 -2.19 10.47
C THR A 44 -9.95 -2.48 9.02
N ALA A 45 -9.38 -3.65 8.74
CA ALA A 45 -9.08 -4.09 7.38
C ALA A 45 -10.35 -4.13 6.50
N ARG A 46 -11.48 -4.63 7.04
CA ARG A 46 -12.75 -4.66 6.31
C ARG A 46 -13.30 -3.25 6.05
N ARG A 47 -13.14 -2.31 6.98
CA ARG A 47 -13.49 -0.90 6.76
C ARG A 47 -12.65 -0.27 5.65
N HIS A 48 -11.35 -0.56 5.59
CA HIS A 48 -10.49 -0.13 4.48
C HIS A 48 -10.99 -0.68 3.15
N GLY A 49 -11.32 -1.98 3.08
CA GLY A 49 -11.93 -2.58 1.88
C GLY A 49 -13.25 -1.92 1.48
N SER A 50 -14.15 -1.65 2.43
CA SER A 50 -15.40 -0.93 2.14
C SER A 50 -15.15 0.51 1.66
N GLY A 51 -14.14 1.20 2.20
CA GLY A 51 -13.72 2.52 1.74
C GLY A 51 -13.21 2.50 0.31
N LEU A 52 -12.36 1.52 -0.02
CA LEU A 52 -11.84 1.32 -1.38
C LEU A 52 -12.94 0.97 -2.38
N ASN A 53 -13.90 0.13 -1.99
CA ASN A 53 -15.05 -0.17 -2.85
C ASN A 53 -15.91 1.07 -3.13
N ARG A 54 -16.16 1.91 -2.11
CA ARG A 54 -16.93 3.15 -2.28
C ARG A 54 -16.21 4.21 -3.11
N ALA A 55 -14.89 4.32 -2.96
CA ALA A 55 -14.10 5.32 -3.65
C ALA A 55 -13.81 4.93 -5.10
N TYR A 56 -13.53 3.65 -5.34
CA TYR A 56 -12.89 3.18 -6.57
C TYR A 56 -13.56 1.94 -7.19
N GLY A 57 -14.62 1.39 -6.56
CA GLY A 57 -15.23 0.13 -6.99
C GLY A 57 -14.37 -1.11 -6.71
N TRP A 58 -13.29 -0.98 -5.93
CA TRP A 58 -12.37 -2.09 -5.71
C TRP A 58 -12.89 -3.11 -4.71
N HIS A 59 -12.80 -4.37 -5.10
CA HIS A 59 -13.20 -5.52 -4.28
C HIS A 59 -12.02 -6.48 -4.06
N GLY A 60 -12.18 -7.43 -3.14
CA GLY A 60 -11.12 -8.35 -2.73
C GLY A 60 -10.45 -9.14 -3.87
N GLY A 61 -11.18 -9.39 -4.97
CA GLY A 61 -10.68 -10.11 -6.13
C GLY A 61 -9.70 -9.33 -7.01
N ILE A 62 -9.54 -8.03 -6.79
CA ILE A 62 -8.56 -7.20 -7.51
C ILE A 62 -7.18 -7.30 -6.85
N PHE A 63 -7.10 -7.76 -5.60
CA PHE A 63 -5.85 -7.88 -4.88
C PHE A 63 -5.19 -9.24 -5.14
N ALA A 64 -3.94 -9.21 -5.60
CA ALA A 64 -3.09 -10.38 -5.72
C ALA A 64 -2.00 -10.36 -4.66
N LEU A 65 -1.61 -11.54 -4.18
CA LEU A 65 -0.43 -11.69 -3.32
C LEU A 65 0.82 -11.47 -4.18
N GLN A 66 1.61 -10.47 -3.84
CA GLN A 66 2.91 -10.28 -4.46
C GLN A 66 3.86 -11.35 -3.92
N GLU A 67 4.43 -12.16 -4.81
CA GLU A 67 5.50 -13.08 -4.46
C GLU A 67 6.69 -12.31 -3.88
N LYS A 68 7.30 -12.84 -2.82
CA LYS A 68 8.48 -12.24 -2.21
C LYS A 68 9.66 -12.42 -3.15
N SER A 69 9.94 -11.41 -3.98
CA SER A 69 11.15 -11.37 -4.78
C SER A 69 12.37 -11.46 -3.85
N ALA A 70 13.16 -12.52 -3.96
CA ALA A 70 14.44 -12.60 -3.27
C ALA A 70 15.28 -11.40 -3.73
N ALA A 71 15.71 -10.58 -2.77
CA ALA A 71 16.63 -9.49 -3.04
C ALA A 71 17.81 -10.04 -3.83
N ILE A 72 18.03 -9.55 -5.05
CA ILE A 72 19.29 -9.78 -5.77
C ILE A 72 20.35 -9.12 -4.89
N PRO A 73 21.32 -9.85 -4.31
CA PRO A 73 22.47 -9.21 -3.73
C PRO A 73 23.22 -8.57 -4.90
N LEU A 74 23.08 -7.26 -5.06
CA LEU A 74 24.04 -6.48 -5.82
C LEU A 74 25.37 -6.61 -5.08
N ASN A 75 26.16 -7.60 -5.48
CA ASN A 75 27.55 -7.71 -5.08
C ASN A 75 28.37 -7.00 -6.17
N PRO A 76 28.85 -5.76 -5.96
CA PRO A 76 29.56 -5.01 -6.97
C PRO A 76 30.99 -5.52 -7.25
N ASP A 77 31.51 -6.49 -6.49
CA ASP A 77 32.93 -6.89 -6.54
C ASP A 77 33.24 -8.19 -7.32
N ALA A 78 32.30 -8.79 -8.05
CA ALA A 78 32.54 -10.05 -8.76
C ALA A 78 33.16 -9.89 -10.17
N ALA A 79 33.89 -8.80 -10.44
CA ALA A 79 34.50 -8.55 -11.75
C ALA A 79 35.94 -8.01 -11.63
N LEU A 80 36.83 -8.75 -10.98
CA LEU A 80 38.29 -8.70 -11.17
C LEU A 80 38.99 -9.78 -10.31
N THR A 81 39.13 -10.99 -10.85
CA THR A 81 40.28 -11.88 -10.59
C THR A 81 40.44 -12.83 -11.75
#